data_AF-A0A521S2R6-F1
#
_entry.id   AF-A0A521S2R6-F1
#
_cell.length_a   1.000
_cell.length_b   1.000
_cell.length_c   1.000
_cell.angle_alpha   90.00
_cell.angle_beta   90.00
_cell.angle_gamma   90.00
#
_symmetry.space_group_name_H-M   'P 1'
#
loop_
_entity.id
_entity.type
_entity.pdbx_description
1 polymer ?
#
loop_
_entity_poly.entity_id
_entity_poly.type
_entity_poly.pdbx_seq_one_letter_code
_entity_poly.pdbx_strand_id
1 'polypeptide(L)'
;MPDRLPPPGPSFLKEQPIHVGDQTWHAGMSRPSVGPDDWWLAVLWVRDETGIVSFRDAAPSAGPPPELPLARLGPAFSGGLSGLILEDDGRLAIRLGLVAAPDDPDRPWRCPLAIRAGFRWEPARAATMRPNQLASEVLTAFRRSVEGLGGRRPAAA
;
A
#
# COMPACT_ATOMS: atom_id res chain seq x y z
N MET A 1 -15.72 -18.15 -0.29
CA MET A 1 -14.80 -17.09 0.19
C MET A 1 -15.62 -16.16 1.06
N PRO A 2 -15.07 -15.54 2.12
CA PRO A 2 -15.76 -14.39 2.71
C PRO A 2 -15.98 -13.35 1.60
N ASP A 3 -17.09 -12.61 1.68
CA ASP A 3 -17.40 -11.56 0.71
C ASP A 3 -16.23 -10.57 0.63
N ARG A 4 -15.81 -10.25 -0.59
CA ARG A 4 -14.75 -9.26 -0.79
C ARG A 4 -15.26 -7.89 -0.39
N LEU A 5 -14.43 -7.15 0.33
CA LEU A 5 -14.74 -5.78 0.70
C LEU A 5 -14.88 -4.94 -0.58
N PRO A 6 -15.95 -4.15 -0.76
CA PRO A 6 -16.02 -3.20 -1.86
C PRO A 6 -14.95 -2.11 -1.68
N PRO A 7 -14.46 -1.50 -2.77
CA PRO A 7 -13.64 -0.29 -2.67
C PRO A 7 -14.37 0.79 -1.83
N PRO A 8 -13.65 1.62 -1.06
CA PRO A 8 -14.26 2.68 -0.25
C PRO A 8 -15.02 3.74 -1.07
N GLY A 9 -14.83 3.74 -2.40
CA GLY A 9 -15.40 4.68 -3.34
C GLY A 9 -14.58 4.68 -4.64
N PRO A 10 -14.86 5.60 -5.58
CA PRO A 10 -14.01 5.79 -6.75
C PRO A 10 -12.60 6.20 -6.33
N SER A 11 -11.59 5.71 -7.05
CA SER A 11 -10.21 6.14 -6.85
C SER A 11 -10.04 7.61 -7.21
N PHE A 12 -9.31 8.35 -6.37
CA PHE A 12 -9.02 9.77 -6.57
C PHE A 12 -8.15 10.03 -7.80
N LEU A 13 -7.18 9.13 -8.04
CA LEU A 13 -6.39 9.09 -9.26
C LEU A 13 -6.88 7.95 -10.16
N LYS A 14 -6.50 8.01 -11.44
CA LYS A 14 -6.64 6.84 -12.32
C LYS A 14 -5.95 5.65 -11.69
N GLU A 15 -6.68 4.54 -11.55
CA GLU A 15 -6.13 3.32 -10.97
C GLU A 15 -4.95 2.81 -11.79
N GLN A 16 -3.93 2.29 -11.11
CA GLN A 16 -2.71 1.80 -11.76
C GLN A 16 -2.76 0.27 -11.86
N PRO A 17 -2.49 -0.33 -13.03
CA PRO A 17 -2.44 -1.79 -13.17
C PRO A 17 -1.28 -2.36 -12.36
N ILE A 18 -1.52 -3.48 -11.68
CA ILE A 18 -0.56 -4.24 -10.89
C ILE A 18 -0.43 -5.62 -11.51
N HIS A 19 0.81 -6.12 -11.62
CA HIS A 19 1.07 -7.46 -12.12
C HIS A 19 1.70 -8.32 -11.01
N VAL A 20 1.01 -9.39 -10.62
CA VAL A 20 1.49 -10.33 -9.60
C VAL A 20 1.33 -11.75 -10.14
N GLY A 21 2.45 -12.38 -10.51
CA GLY A 21 2.41 -13.61 -11.31
C GLY A 21 1.66 -13.36 -12.62
N ASP A 22 0.67 -14.20 -12.92
CA ASP A 22 -0.19 -14.07 -14.10
C ASP A 22 -1.45 -13.21 -13.85
N GLN A 23 -1.62 -12.69 -12.63
CA GLN A 23 -2.80 -11.90 -12.27
C GLN A 23 -2.57 -10.41 -12.56
N THR A 24 -3.60 -9.77 -13.11
CA THR A 24 -3.64 -8.32 -13.29
C THR A 24 -4.72 -7.72 -12.40
N TRP A 25 -4.34 -6.80 -11.54
CA TRP A 25 -5.24 -6.07 -10.63
C TRP A 25 -5.05 -4.56 -10.75
N HIS A 26 -5.81 -3.79 -9.99
CA HIS A 26 -5.76 -2.33 -10.03
C HIS A 26 -5.52 -1.75 -8.63
N ALA A 27 -4.48 -0.91 -8.50
CA ALA A 27 -4.23 -0.09 -7.33
C ALA A 27 -5.06 1.19 -7.39
N GLY A 28 -5.79 1.48 -6.32
CA GLY A 28 -6.54 2.73 -6.14
C GLY A 28 -6.20 3.42 -4.83
N MET A 29 -6.63 4.68 -4.71
CA MET A 29 -6.50 5.44 -3.47
C MET A 29 -7.69 6.37 -3.23
N SER A 30 -8.00 6.63 -1.97
CA SER A 30 -9.02 7.60 -1.60
C SER A 30 -8.52 9.01 -1.90
N ARG A 31 -9.43 9.99 -1.92
CA ARG A 31 -9.01 11.39 -1.88
C ARG A 31 -8.23 11.61 -0.57
N PRO A 32 -6.99 12.10 -0.63
CA PRO A 32 -6.23 12.34 0.57
C PRO A 32 -6.79 13.53 1.35
N SER A 33 -6.63 13.50 2.66
CA SER A 33 -6.97 14.57 3.58
C SER A 33 -5.77 14.95 4.45
N VAL A 34 -5.81 16.13 5.05
CA VAL A 34 -4.86 16.53 6.10
C VAL A 34 -5.56 16.39 7.44
N GLY A 35 -5.02 15.55 8.31
CA GLY A 35 -5.45 15.33 9.68
C GLY A 35 -4.71 16.24 10.67
N PRO A 36 -4.85 15.96 11.98
CA PRO A 36 -4.09 16.65 13.03
C PRO A 36 -2.59 16.59 12.79
N ASP A 37 -1.84 17.56 13.30
CA ASP A 37 -0.37 17.66 13.23
C ASP A 37 0.21 17.52 11.80
N ASP A 38 -0.53 18.02 10.81
CA ASP A 38 -0.20 18.00 9.37
C ASP A 38 0.00 16.60 8.78
N TRP A 39 -0.59 15.57 9.40
CA TRP A 39 -0.57 14.23 8.82
C TRP A 39 -1.40 14.18 7.54
N TRP A 40 -0.76 13.87 6.43
CA TRP A 40 -1.44 13.54 5.19
C TRP A 40 -1.94 12.09 5.27
N LEU A 41 -3.24 11.88 5.05
CA LEU A 41 -3.92 10.61 5.26
C LEU A 41 -4.59 10.14 3.97
N ALA A 42 -4.47 8.85 3.66
CA ALA A 42 -5.22 8.20 2.58
C ALA A 42 -5.48 6.72 2.87
N VAL A 43 -6.50 6.16 2.22
CA VAL A 43 -6.69 4.71 2.10
C VAL A 43 -6.20 4.28 0.73
N LEU A 44 -5.40 3.21 0.68
CA LEU A 44 -4.87 2.58 -0.53
C LEU A 44 -5.43 1.17 -0.62
N TRP A 45 -5.77 0.70 -1.80
CA TRP A 45 -6.31 -0.65 -2.00
C TRP A 45 -5.88 -1.26 -3.32
N VAL A 46 -6.00 -2.59 -3.40
CA VAL A 46 -5.87 -3.35 -4.64
C VAL A 46 -7.16 -4.11 -4.88
N ARG A 47 -7.69 -4.04 -6.10
CA ARG A 47 -8.95 -4.68 -6.47
C ARG A 47 -8.88 -5.38 -7.82
N ASP A 48 -9.80 -6.31 -8.01
CA ASP A 48 -10.24 -6.78 -9.32
C ASP A 48 -11.70 -6.37 -9.58
N GLU A 49 -12.38 -7.04 -10.50
CA GLU A 49 -13.79 -6.80 -10.85
C GLU A 49 -14.75 -7.16 -9.71
N THR A 50 -14.35 -8.05 -8.80
CA THR A 50 -15.19 -8.58 -7.71
C THR A 50 -15.06 -7.80 -6.41
N GLY A 51 -13.99 -7.03 -6.24
CA GLY A 51 -13.74 -6.21 -5.04
C GLY A 51 -12.26 -6.20 -4.65
N ILE A 52 -11.99 -5.79 -3.40
CA ILE A 52 -10.63 -5.75 -2.87
C ILE A 52 -10.10 -7.19 -2.73
N VAL A 53 -8.90 -7.44 -3.30
CA VAL A 53 -8.22 -8.75 -3.25
C VAL A 53 -7.67 -9.01 -1.83
N SER A 54 -7.32 -10.25 -1.49
CA SER A 54 -6.66 -10.54 -0.21
C SER A 54 -5.13 -10.35 -0.31
N PHE A 55 -4.47 -9.99 0.78
CA PHE A 55 -3.00 -10.03 0.85
C PHE A 55 -2.46 -11.42 0.52
N ARG A 56 -3.21 -12.49 0.85
CA ARG A 56 -2.87 -13.88 0.51
C ARG A 56 -2.72 -14.10 -0.99
N ASP A 57 -3.53 -13.42 -1.80
CA ASP A 57 -3.49 -13.57 -3.25
C ASP A 57 -2.17 -13.00 -3.80
N ALA A 58 -1.60 -12.00 -3.12
CA ALA A 58 -0.31 -11.40 -3.44
C ALA A 58 0.89 -12.02 -2.70
N ALA A 59 0.68 -13.09 -1.92
CA ALA A 59 1.73 -13.71 -1.11
C ALA A 59 2.80 -14.39 -1.99
N PRO A 60 4.02 -14.62 -1.46
CA PRO A 60 5.02 -15.44 -2.13
C PRO A 60 4.48 -16.81 -2.53
N SER A 61 4.96 -17.36 -3.65
CA SER A 61 4.56 -18.69 -4.13
C SER A 61 4.89 -19.83 -3.15
N ALA A 62 5.92 -19.67 -2.33
CA ALA A 62 6.27 -20.58 -1.24
C ALA A 62 5.26 -20.54 -0.07
N GLY A 63 4.31 -19.62 -0.10
CA GLY A 63 3.31 -19.37 0.93
C GLY A 63 3.55 -18.05 1.69
N PRO A 64 2.50 -17.52 2.34
CA PRO A 64 2.62 -16.34 3.18
C PRO A 64 3.49 -16.64 4.42
N PRO A 65 4.41 -15.73 4.79
CA PRO A 65 5.16 -15.84 6.04
C PRO A 65 4.28 -15.61 7.29
N PRO A 66 4.74 -15.97 8.50
CA PRO A 66 3.92 -15.89 9.72
C PRO A 66 3.65 -14.46 10.20
N GLU A 67 4.48 -13.48 9.84
CA GLU A 67 4.26 -12.09 10.20
C GLU A 67 3.06 -11.45 9.47
N LEU A 68 2.54 -10.35 10.02
CA LEU A 68 1.52 -9.52 9.36
C LEU A 68 2.02 -9.06 7.97
N PRO A 69 1.16 -8.98 6.94
CA PRO A 69 1.56 -8.56 5.60
C PRO A 69 2.18 -7.16 5.56
N LEU A 70 1.80 -6.27 6.48
CA LEU A 70 2.39 -4.93 6.60
C LEU A 70 3.89 -4.97 6.95
N ALA A 71 4.37 -6.01 7.63
CA ALA A 71 5.80 -6.14 7.92
C ALA A 71 6.64 -6.38 6.65
N ARG A 72 6.02 -6.93 5.59
CA ARG A 72 6.64 -7.11 4.27
C ARG A 72 6.44 -5.89 3.36
N LEU A 73 5.23 -5.36 3.33
CA LEU A 73 4.87 -4.22 2.49
C LEU A 73 5.56 -2.92 2.94
N GLY A 74 5.58 -2.69 4.26
CA GLY A 74 5.98 -1.42 4.88
C GLY A 74 7.37 -0.95 4.45
N PRO A 75 8.43 -1.78 4.57
CA PRO A 75 9.79 -1.38 4.20
C PRO A 75 9.95 -0.99 2.71
N ALA A 76 9.32 -1.75 1.80
CA ALA A 76 9.36 -1.41 0.37
C ALA A 76 8.60 -0.11 0.09
N PHE A 77 7.49 0.10 0.78
CA PHE A 77 6.63 1.26 0.59
C PHE A 77 7.26 2.55 1.14
N SER A 78 7.79 2.50 2.36
CA SER A 78 8.52 3.62 2.96
C SER A 78 9.81 3.91 2.20
N GLY A 79 10.54 2.88 1.76
CA GLY A 79 11.74 3.02 0.93
C GLY A 79 11.45 3.71 -0.41
N GLY A 80 10.34 3.36 -1.06
CA GLY A 80 9.92 3.99 -2.32
C GLY A 80 9.54 5.47 -2.20
N LEU A 81 9.32 5.96 -0.99
CA LEU A 81 8.99 7.36 -0.67
C LEU A 81 10.07 8.05 0.17
N SER A 82 11.23 7.39 0.35
CA SER A 82 12.35 7.96 1.09
C SER A 82 12.82 9.27 0.43
N GLY A 83 13.11 10.27 1.25
CA GLY A 83 13.44 11.63 0.79
C GLY A 83 12.23 12.51 0.45
N LEU A 84 11.00 11.95 0.42
CA LEU A 84 9.75 12.72 0.41
C LEU A 84 9.11 12.78 1.81
N ILE A 85 9.16 11.66 2.54
CA ILE A 85 8.64 11.58 3.92
C ILE A 85 9.62 12.28 4.86
N LEU A 86 9.09 13.09 5.78
CA LEU A 86 9.85 13.74 6.84
C LEU A 86 10.64 12.72 7.64
N GLU A 87 11.93 12.96 7.84
CA GLU A 87 12.75 12.18 8.77
C GLU A 87 12.89 12.92 10.10
N ASP A 88 12.49 12.25 11.18
CA ASP A 88 12.58 12.77 12.54
C ASP A 88 13.29 11.74 13.42
N ASP A 89 14.39 12.14 14.05
CA ASP A 89 15.27 11.28 14.87
C ASP A 89 15.67 9.96 14.16
N GLY A 90 16.05 10.06 12.87
CA GLY A 90 16.46 8.91 12.06
C GLY A 90 15.32 7.99 11.65
N ARG A 91 14.05 8.41 11.80
CA ARG A 91 12.86 7.62 11.46
C ARG A 91 11.97 8.38 10.50
N LEU A 92 11.52 7.70 9.45
CA LEU A 92 10.52 8.24 8.55
C LEU A 92 9.18 8.40 9.28
N ALA A 93 8.58 9.59 9.17
CA ALA A 93 7.28 9.94 9.72
C ALA A 93 6.15 9.31 8.89
N ILE A 94 6.03 7.99 8.97
CA ILE A 94 5.03 7.17 8.30
C ILE A 94 4.22 6.34 9.31
N ARG A 95 2.93 6.19 9.07
CA ARG A 95 2.04 5.30 9.82
C ARG A 95 1.26 4.43 8.84
N LEU A 96 1.30 3.12 9.05
CA LEU A 96 0.56 2.15 8.24
C LEU A 96 -0.34 1.31 9.12
N GLY A 97 -1.54 1.02 8.65
CA GLY A 97 -2.48 0.13 9.32
C GLY A 97 -3.37 -0.59 8.33
N LEU A 98 -3.82 -1.79 8.67
CA LEU A 98 -4.79 -2.51 7.85
C LEU A 98 -6.14 -1.81 7.93
N VAL A 99 -6.88 -1.76 6.82
CA VAL A 99 -8.27 -1.26 6.83
C VAL A 99 -9.16 -2.17 7.66
N ALA A 100 -9.01 -3.49 7.48
CA ALA A 100 -9.66 -4.54 8.26
C ALA A 100 -8.60 -5.48 8.83
N ALA A 101 -8.70 -5.79 10.12
CA ALA A 101 -7.83 -6.78 10.75
C ALA A 101 -8.10 -8.19 10.17
N PRO A 102 -7.14 -9.12 10.24
CA PRO A 102 -7.41 -10.52 9.91
C PRO A 102 -8.45 -11.10 10.87
N ASP A 103 -9.44 -11.80 10.34
CA ASP A 103 -10.45 -12.50 11.16
C ASP A 103 -9.85 -13.66 11.97
N ASP A 104 -8.78 -14.26 11.43
CA ASP A 104 -8.05 -15.40 12.00
C ASP A 104 -6.60 -14.95 12.27
N PRO A 105 -6.20 -14.74 13.55
CA PRO A 105 -4.85 -14.31 13.91
C PRO A 105 -3.75 -15.27 13.46
N ASP A 106 -4.06 -16.57 13.34
CA ASP A 106 -3.12 -17.60 12.86
C ASP A 106 -2.98 -17.57 11.33
N ARG A 107 -3.80 -16.77 10.64
CA ARG A 107 -3.78 -16.60 9.18
C ARG A 107 -3.77 -15.11 8.80
N PRO A 108 -2.72 -14.37 9.20
CA PRO A 108 -2.70 -12.91 9.13
C PRO A 108 -2.77 -12.33 7.71
N TRP A 109 -2.51 -13.13 6.68
CA TRP A 109 -2.55 -12.74 5.28
C TRP A 109 -3.94 -12.80 4.65
N ARG A 110 -4.94 -13.37 5.33
CA ARG A 110 -6.30 -13.50 4.80
C ARG A 110 -7.13 -12.21 4.89
N CYS A 111 -6.54 -11.11 5.36
CA CYS A 111 -7.19 -9.81 5.36
C CYS A 111 -7.22 -9.19 3.94
N PRO A 112 -8.11 -8.20 3.71
CA PRO A 112 -8.14 -7.44 2.46
C PRO A 112 -6.84 -6.66 2.22
N LEU A 113 -6.41 -6.59 0.96
CA LEU A 113 -5.28 -5.80 0.48
C LEU A 113 -5.69 -4.32 0.39
N ALA A 114 -5.95 -3.74 1.56
CA ALA A 114 -6.25 -2.32 1.73
C ALA A 114 -5.62 -1.80 3.03
N ILE A 115 -4.96 -0.65 2.93
CA ILE A 115 -4.21 -0.04 4.02
C ILE A 115 -4.64 1.40 4.24
N ARG A 116 -4.61 1.83 5.49
CA ARG A 116 -4.58 3.23 5.90
C ARG A 116 -3.11 3.66 5.91
N ALA A 117 -2.81 4.75 5.24
CA ALA A 117 -1.48 5.33 5.20
C ALA A 117 -1.52 6.78 5.68
N GLY A 118 -0.60 7.11 6.59
CA GLY A 118 -0.36 8.44 7.08
C GLY A 118 1.09 8.83 6.85
N PHE A 119 1.34 10.07 6.44
CA PHE A 119 2.68 10.61 6.24
C PHE A 119 2.77 12.03 6.78
N ARG A 120 3.92 12.41 7.33
CA ARG A 120 4.36 13.81 7.33
C ARG A 120 5.40 13.95 6.24
N TRP A 121 5.26 14.99 5.42
CA TRP A 121 6.15 15.21 4.28
C TRP A 121 7.29 16.14 4.64
N GLU A 122 8.44 15.97 4.00
CA GLU A 122 9.52 16.95 4.00
C GLU A 122 8.99 18.30 3.47
N PRO A 123 8.94 19.37 4.30
CA PRO A 123 8.24 20.60 3.93
C PRO A 123 8.76 21.24 2.65
N ALA A 124 10.08 21.27 2.47
CA ALA A 124 10.72 21.82 1.29
C ALA A 124 10.38 21.03 0.01
N ARG A 125 10.25 19.70 0.11
CA ARG A 125 9.85 18.85 -1.02
C ARG A 125 8.38 19.03 -1.35
N ALA A 126 7.51 18.95 -0.34
CA ALA A 126 6.07 19.08 -0.51
C ALA A 126 5.67 20.43 -1.13
N ALA A 127 6.35 21.53 -0.75
CA ALA A 127 6.08 22.87 -1.28
C ALA A 127 6.28 22.99 -2.80
N THR A 128 7.09 22.11 -3.40
CA THR A 128 7.37 22.12 -4.85
C THR A 128 6.43 21.23 -5.66
N MET A 129 5.53 20.50 -5.00
CA MET A 129 4.67 19.49 -5.63
C MET A 129 3.21 19.91 -5.60
N ARG A 130 2.50 19.68 -6.72
CA ARG A 130 1.05 19.75 -6.73
C ARG A 130 0.45 18.56 -5.95
N PRO A 131 -0.74 18.69 -5.35
CA PRO A 131 -1.39 17.60 -4.63
C PRO A 131 -1.50 16.28 -5.41
N ASN A 132 -1.83 16.35 -6.71
CA ASN A 132 -1.94 15.17 -7.56
C ASN A 132 -0.58 14.51 -7.85
N GLN A 133 0.52 15.27 -7.86
CA GLN A 133 1.86 14.70 -8.03
C GLN A 133 2.25 13.90 -6.80
N LEU A 134 2.03 14.47 -5.60
CA LEU A 134 2.29 13.78 -4.34
C LEU A 134 1.44 12.51 -4.19
N ALA A 135 0.15 12.59 -4.49
CA ALA A 135 -0.74 11.43 -4.51
C ALA A 135 -0.28 10.36 -5.51
N SER A 136 0.25 10.77 -6.67
CA SER A 136 0.76 9.85 -7.69
C SER A 136 2.02 9.12 -7.24
N GLU A 137 2.94 9.80 -6.54
CA GLU A 137 4.11 9.16 -5.94
C GLU A 137 3.69 8.09 -4.91
N VAL A 138 2.74 8.43 -4.04
CA VAL A 138 2.20 7.49 -3.04
C VAL A 138 1.57 6.26 -3.70
N LEU A 139 0.68 6.46 -4.68
CA LEU A 139 0.02 5.34 -5.37
C LEU A 139 1.03 4.47 -6.13
N THR A 140 2.05 5.09 -6.74
CA THR A 140 3.11 4.39 -7.47
C THR A 140 4.00 3.57 -6.55
N ALA A 141 4.42 4.13 -5.42
CA ALA A 141 5.21 3.42 -4.42
C ALA A 141 4.42 2.26 -3.81
N PHE A 142 3.13 2.47 -3.51
CA PHE A 142 2.24 1.41 -3.02
C PHE A 142 2.13 0.26 -4.03
N ARG A 143 1.83 0.57 -5.30
CA ARG A 143 1.77 -0.41 -6.39
C ARG A 143 3.05 -1.25 -6.47
N ARG A 144 4.21 -0.60 -6.55
CA ARG A 144 5.51 -1.30 -6.66
C ARG A 144 5.78 -2.20 -5.45
N SER A 145 5.36 -1.76 -4.27
CA SER A 145 5.52 -2.53 -3.03
C SER A 145 4.65 -3.79 -3.04
N VAL A 146 3.42 -3.70 -3.56
CA VAL A 146 2.54 -4.87 -3.74
C VAL A 146 3.11 -5.84 -4.77
N GLU A 147 3.61 -5.36 -5.91
CA GLU A 147 4.29 -6.20 -6.92
C GLU A 147 5.51 -6.93 -6.34
N GLY A 148 6.15 -6.36 -5.32
CA GLY A 148 7.27 -6.95 -4.61
C GLY A 148 6.89 -8.07 -3.62
N LEU A 149 5.62 -8.18 -3.19
CA LEU A 149 5.20 -9.16 -2.18
C LEU A 149 5.32 -10.61 -2.65
N GLY A 150 5.00 -10.89 -3.92
CA GLY A 150 5.03 -12.24 -4.50
C GLY A 150 6.44 -12.81 -4.69
N GLY A 151 7.48 -11.99 -4.49
CA GLY A 151 8.88 -12.35 -4.66
C GLY A 151 9.31 -12.45 -6.13
N ARG A 152 10.17 -11.53 -6.55
CA ARG A 152 11.10 -11.80 -7.65
C ARG A 152 12.32 -12.48 -7.04
N ARG A 153 12.55 -13.75 -7.36
CA ARG A 153 13.91 -14.30 -7.34
C ARG A 153 14.55 -13.83 -8.65
N PRO A 154 15.67 -13.08 -8.69
CA PRO A 154 16.45 -13.04 -9.91
C PRO A 154 16.87 -14.49 -10.20
N ALA A 155 16.60 -14.96 -11.43
CA ALA A 155 17.26 -16.16 -11.91
C ALA A 155 18.76 -15.90 -11.78
N ALA A 156 19.45 -16.71 -10.96
CA ALA A 156 20.89 -16.75 -11.00
C ALA A 156 21.27 -17.22 -12.41
N ALA A 157 21.91 -16.35 -13.17
CA ALA A 157 22.62 -16.69 -14.39
C ALA A 157 24.04 -17.10 -14.03
#